data_AF-A0A0A8JJ81-F1
#
_entry.id   AF-A0A0A8JJ81-F1
#
_cell.length_a   1.000
_cell.length_b   1.000
_cell.length_c   1.000
_cell.angle_alpha   90.00
_cell.angle_beta   90.00
_cell.angle_gamma   90.00
#
_symmetry.space_group_name_H-M   'P 1'
#
loop_
_entity.id
_entity.type
_entity.pdbx_description
1 polymer ?
#
loop_
_entity_poly.entity_id
_entity_poly.type
_entity_poly.pdbx_seq_one_letter_code
_entity_poly.pdbx_strand_id
1 'polypeptide(L)'
;MDTDLQETYQEKALKQLQADADKIAQLIKVQMDHLTMPQCPLYEEVLDTQMYGLSREIEFAVKLGLIERHKGNEILSLLEKEMTVLHELYTKK
;
A
#
# COMPACT_ATOMS: atom_id res chain seq x y z
N MET A 1 10.00 5.61 37.15
CA MET A 1 8.63 5.63 36.59
C MET A 1 8.81 5.73 35.11
N ASP A 2 8.92 4.57 34.46
CA ASP A 2 8.90 4.46 33.00
C ASP A 2 7.59 5.06 32.52
N THR A 3 7.71 6.19 31.84
CA THR A 3 6.55 6.84 31.23
C THR A 3 6.32 6.06 29.95
N ASP A 4 5.52 4.99 30.03
CA ASP A 4 4.99 4.33 28.84
C ASP A 4 4.24 5.40 28.05
N LEU A 5 4.90 5.93 27.00
CA LEU A 5 4.25 6.80 26.03
C LEU A 5 3.15 5.95 25.38
N GLN A 6 1.93 6.07 25.87
CA GLN A 6 0.78 5.46 25.24
C GLN A 6 0.60 6.08 23.86
N GLU A 7 0.83 5.26 22.85
CA GLU A 7 0.67 5.62 21.46
C GLU A 7 -0.77 6.04 21.16
N THR A 8 -0.92 7.17 20.49
CA THR A 8 -2.20 7.76 20.11
C THR A 8 -2.91 6.92 19.06
N TYR A 9 -4.24 7.06 18.94
CA TYR A 9 -4.98 6.36 17.88
C TYR A 9 -4.57 6.81 16.48
N GLN A 10 -4.11 8.06 16.33
CA GLN A 10 -3.56 8.60 15.08
C GLN A 10 -2.27 7.89 14.68
N GLU A 11 -1.34 7.71 15.62
CA GLU A 11 -0.08 6.99 15.37
C GLU A 11 -0.35 5.52 15.05
N LYS A 12 -1.26 4.87 15.78
CA LYS A 12 -1.68 3.49 15.50
C LYS A 12 -2.31 3.35 14.11
N ALA A 13 -3.19 4.26 13.73
CA ALA A 13 -3.82 4.25 12.42
C ALA A 13 -2.78 4.41 11.30
N LEU A 14 -1.84 5.36 11.45
CA LEU A 14 -0.79 5.57 10.47
C LEU A 14 0.14 4.36 10.35
N LYS A 15 0.55 3.77 11.46
CA LYS A 15 1.38 2.54 11.47
C LYS A 15 0.66 1.36 10.83
N GLN A 16 -0.63 1.19 11.11
CA GLN A 16 -1.42 0.10 10.52
C GLN A 16 -1.51 0.27 8.99
N LEU A 17 -1.85 1.46 8.51
CA LEU A 17 -1.94 1.75 7.08
C LEU A 17 -0.58 1.58 6.36
N GLN A 18 0.52 1.96 7.02
CA GLN A 18 1.86 1.71 6.48
C GLN A 18 2.17 0.22 6.41
N ALA A 19 1.83 -0.55 7.44
CA ALA A 19 2.05 -2.00 7.46
C ALA A 19 1.22 -2.72 6.38
N ASP A 20 0.00 -2.24 6.10
CA ASP A 20 -0.83 -2.80 5.03
C ASP A 20 -0.30 -2.39 3.64
N ALA A 21 0.19 -1.15 3.49
CA ALA A 21 0.91 -0.73 2.28
C ALA A 21 2.18 -1.57 2.03
N ASP A 22 2.97 -1.85 3.07
CA ASP A 22 4.20 -2.65 2.96
C ASP A 22 3.91 -4.09 2.48
N LYS A 23 2.77 -4.67 2.88
CA LYS A 23 2.34 -5.98 2.37
C LYS A 23 2.01 -5.92 0.88
N ILE A 24 1.36 -4.86 0.42
CA ILE A 24 1.06 -4.66 -1.01
C ILE A 24 2.38 -4.47 -1.79
N ALA A 25 3.30 -3.66 -1.29
CA ALA A 25 4.63 -3.49 -1.87
C ALA A 25 5.40 -4.82 -1.94
N GLN A 26 5.29 -5.67 -0.91
CA GLN A 26 5.89 -7.00 -0.93
C GLN A 26 5.24 -7.90 -1.99
N LEU A 27 3.91 -7.87 -2.17
CA LEU A 27 3.23 -8.60 -3.25
C LEU A 27 3.72 -8.13 -4.62
N ILE A 28 3.89 -6.83 -4.83
CA ILE A 28 4.47 -6.24 -6.06
C ILE A 28 5.90 -6.76 -6.28
N LYS A 29 6.74 -6.81 -5.25
CA LYS A 29 8.14 -7.31 -5.36
C LYS A 29 8.21 -8.81 -5.63
N VAL A 30 7.38 -9.61 -4.98
CA VAL A 30 7.32 -11.07 -5.21
C VAL A 30 6.97 -11.39 -6.67
N GLN A 31 6.15 -10.55 -7.32
CA GLN A 31 5.89 -10.64 -8.76
C GLN A 31 7.15 -10.39 -9.60
N MET A 32 8.02 -9.46 -9.18
CA MET A 32 9.30 -9.19 -9.86
C MET A 32 10.27 -10.36 -9.76
N ASP A 33 10.42 -10.91 -8.55
CA ASP A 33 11.47 -11.89 -8.24
C ASP A 33 11.20 -13.28 -8.82
N HIS A 34 9.92 -13.68 -8.91
CA HIS A 34 9.60 -15.07 -9.28
C HIS A 34 9.48 -15.32 -10.77
N LEU A 35 9.46 -14.31 -11.66
CA LEU A 35 9.57 -14.41 -13.14
C LEU A 35 8.77 -15.55 -13.84
N THR A 36 7.80 -16.18 -13.18
CA THR A 36 7.21 -17.46 -13.61
C THR A 36 5.82 -17.33 -14.17
N MET A 37 5.25 -16.11 -14.23
CA MET A 37 4.18 -15.79 -15.19
C MET A 37 3.94 -14.27 -15.22
N PRO A 38 4.57 -13.53 -16.16
CA PRO A 38 4.55 -12.07 -16.21
C PRO A 38 3.25 -11.46 -16.78
N GLN A 39 2.24 -12.29 -17.06
CA GLN A 39 0.96 -11.89 -17.63
C GLN A 39 -0.14 -12.81 -17.12
N CYS A 40 -0.35 -12.90 -15.80
CA CYS A 40 -1.63 -13.40 -15.33
C CYS A 40 -2.51 -12.17 -15.10
N PRO A 41 -3.54 -11.91 -15.94
CA PRO A 41 -4.52 -10.85 -15.70
C PRO A 41 -5.06 -10.88 -14.27
N LEU A 42 -5.12 -12.09 -13.70
CA LEU A 42 -5.52 -12.32 -12.32
C LEU A 42 -4.63 -11.60 -11.28
N TYR A 43 -3.32 -11.46 -11.51
CA TYR A 43 -2.45 -10.77 -10.54
C TYR A 43 -2.62 -9.25 -10.57
N GLU A 44 -2.83 -8.67 -11.76
CA GLU A 44 -3.15 -7.25 -11.90
C GLU A 44 -4.49 -6.94 -11.23
N GLU A 45 -5.51 -7.76 -11.48
CA GLU A 45 -6.82 -7.64 -10.81
C GLU A 45 -6.73 -7.78 -9.29
N VAL A 46 -5.87 -8.68 -8.78
CA VAL A 46 -5.63 -8.83 -7.34
C VAL A 46 -4.94 -7.59 -6.78
N LEU A 47 -3.90 -7.07 -7.44
CA LEU A 47 -3.20 -5.86 -7.01
C LEU A 47 -4.14 -4.64 -7.01
N ASP A 48 -4.94 -4.47 -8.05
CA ASP A 48 -5.96 -3.41 -8.13
C ASP A 48 -6.96 -3.51 -6.99
N THR A 49 -7.42 -4.72 -6.67
CA THR A 49 -8.33 -4.96 -5.56
C THR A 49 -7.68 -4.63 -4.22
N GLN A 50 -6.40 -4.97 -4.02
CA GLN A 50 -5.65 -4.63 -2.80
C GLN A 50 -5.44 -3.12 -2.67
N MET A 51 -5.06 -2.43 -3.76
CA MET A 51 -4.94 -0.98 -3.83
C MET A 51 -6.25 -0.29 -3.50
N TYR A 52 -7.37 -0.78 -4.05
CA TYR A 52 -8.69 -0.29 -3.71
C TYR A 52 -9.03 -0.52 -2.24
N GLY A 53 -8.75 -1.71 -1.69
CA GLY A 53 -8.93 -2.01 -0.27
C GLY A 53 -8.20 -1.01 0.64
N LEU A 54 -6.91 -0.79 0.39
CA LEU A 54 -6.12 0.19 1.14
C LEU A 54 -6.67 1.62 0.97
N SER A 55 -7.10 2.01 -0.22
CA SER A 55 -7.73 3.32 -0.44
C SER A 55 -8.99 3.52 0.41
N ARG A 56 -9.76 2.46 0.64
CA ARG A 56 -10.97 2.47 1.49
C ARG A 56 -10.63 2.61 2.96
N GLU A 57 -9.59 1.94 3.43
CA GLU A 57 -9.09 2.06 4.80
C GLU A 57 -8.55 3.46 5.09
N ILE A 58 -7.79 4.02 4.15
CA ILE A 58 -7.29 5.41 4.21
C ILE A 58 -8.46 6.39 4.27
N GLU A 59 -9.43 6.27 3.36
CA GLU A 59 -10.60 7.17 3.34
C GLU A 59 -11.42 7.06 4.63
N PHE A 60 -11.53 5.87 5.22
CA PHE A 60 -12.16 5.67 6.52
C PHE A 60 -11.39 6.39 7.64
N ALA A 61 -10.06 6.24 7.70
CA ALA A 61 -9.22 6.90 8.70
C ALA A 61 -9.24 8.43 8.55
N VAL A 62 -9.25 8.95 7.32
CA VAL A 62 -9.40 10.39 7.02
C VAL A 62 -10.74 10.91 7.54
N LYS A 63 -11.85 10.19 7.30
CA LYS A 63 -13.19 10.60 7.76
C LYS A 63 -13.32 10.64 9.28
N LEU A 64 -12.57 9.81 9.99
CA LEU A 64 -12.49 9.82 11.46
C LEU A 64 -11.49 10.84 12.00
N GLY A 65 -10.77 11.57 11.14
CA GLY A 65 -9.74 12.51 11.56
C GLY A 65 -8.50 11.85 12.16
N LEU A 66 -8.29 10.56 11.90
CA LEU A 66 -7.14 9.80 12.42
C LEU A 66 -5.86 10.06 11.61
N ILE A 67 -6.03 10.40 10.33
CA ILE A 67 -4.94 10.81 9.44
C ILE A 67 -5.37 12.00 8.59
N GLU A 68 -4.40 12.77 8.13
CA GLU A 68 -4.63 13.79 7.11
C GLU A 68 -4.69 13.17 5.71
N ARG A 69 -5.55 13.72 4.84
CA ARG A 69 -5.72 13.24 3.46
C ARG A 69 -4.40 13.24 2.67
N HIS A 70 -3.51 14.22 2.91
CA HIS A 70 -2.23 14.29 2.23
C HIS A 70 -1.35 13.06 2.53
N LYS A 71 -1.29 12.60 3.79
CA LYS A 71 -0.53 11.41 4.19
C LYS A 71 -1.10 10.14 3.55
N GLY A 72 -2.42 10.02 3.50
CA GLY A 72 -3.08 8.93 2.80
C GLY A 72 -2.72 8.88 1.31
N ASN A 73 -2.72 10.03 0.65
CA ASN A 73 -2.33 10.13 -0.75
C ASN A 73 -0.85 9.77 -0.97
N GLU A 74 0.05 10.19 -0.08
CA GLU A 74 1.48 9.84 -0.16
C GLU A 74 1.69 8.32 -0.12
N ILE A 75 0.97 7.59 0.76
CA ILE A 75 1.03 6.13 0.84
C ILE A 75 0.63 5.50 -0.50
N LEU A 76 -0.50 5.93 -1.08
CA LEU A 76 -0.99 5.40 -2.36
C LEU A 76 -0.05 5.72 -3.52
N SER A 77 0.46 6.96 -3.59
CA SER A 77 1.37 7.38 -4.67
C SER A 77 2.70 6.61 -4.67
N LEU A 78 3.19 6.18 -3.51
CA LEU A 78 4.38 5.33 -3.45
C LEU A 78 4.12 3.96 -4.10
N LEU A 79 2.98 3.33 -3.80
CA LEU A 79 2.60 2.04 -4.38
C LEU A 79 2.31 2.13 -5.88
N GLU A 80 1.60 3.18 -6.33
CA GLU A 80 1.34 3.45 -7.75
C GLU A 80 2.64 3.57 -8.55
N LYS A 81 3.66 4.23 -7.97
CA LYS A 81 4.97 4.34 -8.60
C LYS A 81 5.67 2.99 -8.71
N GLU A 82 5.61 2.15 -7.67
CA GLU A 82 6.17 0.78 -7.73
C GLU A 82 5.46 -0.06 -8.79
N MET A 83 4.12 0.01 -8.89
CA MET A 83 3.37 -0.66 -9.96
C MET A 83 3.75 -0.15 -11.35
N THR A 84 3.92 1.16 -11.53
CA THR A 84 4.32 1.74 -12.83
C THR A 84 5.69 1.19 -13.27
N VAL A 85 6.65 1.13 -12.35
CA VAL A 85 7.97 0.54 -12.63
C VAL A 85 7.85 -0.93 -13.01
N LEU A 86 7.00 -1.70 -12.32
CA LEU A 86 6.72 -3.09 -12.66
C LEU A 86 6.18 -3.24 -14.08
N HIS A 87 5.15 -2.46 -14.43
CA HIS A 87 4.56 -2.48 -15.77
C HIS A 87 5.58 -2.12 -16.86
N GLU A 88 6.39 -1.08 -16.66
CA GLU A 88 7.43 -0.69 -17.62
C GLU A 88 8.45 -1.79 -17.88
N LEU A 89 8.89 -2.51 -16.83
CA LEU A 89 9.84 -3.63 -16.96
C LEU A 89 9.26 -4.79 -17.79
N TYR A 90 7.94 -4.99 -17.73
CA TYR A 90 7.25 -6.01 -18.52
C TYR A 90 6.91 -5.58 -19.95
N THR A 91 6.54 -4.31 -20.17
CA THR A 91 6.18 -3.81 -21.51
C THR A 91 7.40 -3.50 -22.39
N LYS A 92 8.57 -3.21 -21.81
CA LYS A 92 9.81 -2.96 -22.56
C LYS A 92 10.56 -4.24 -22.99
N LYS A 93 9.97 -5.42 -22.85
CA LYS A 93 10.57 -6.72 -23.21
C LYS A 93 10.05 -7.28 -24.52
#